data_AF-A0A3D2AHU3-F1
#
_entry.id   AF-A0A3D2AHU3-F1
#
_cell.length_a   1.000
_cell.length_b   1.000
_cell.length_c   1.000
_cell.angle_alpha   90.00
_cell.angle_beta   90.00
_cell.angle_gamma   90.00
#
_symmetry.space_group_name_H-M   'P 1'
#
loop_
_entity.id
_entity.type
_entity.pdbx_description
1 polymer ?
#
loop_
_entity_poly.entity_id
_entity_poly.type
_entity_poly.pdbx_seq_one_letter_code
_entity_poly.pdbx_strand_id
1 'polypeptide(L)'
;KQSVQEPSKQQELQALFKILAHSCQHVAQKNHHSLAVFARLINMAYSQSQGHLRKHLTQQYGASFLYFMKLLRQFMPAMTNEQFFWRFHYLLGTLVFALSSSEALVAICEREYQESRRIDQIMSDLVLVLASAAQAPMTGDQPL
;
A
#
# COMPACT_ATOMS: atom_id res chain seq x y z
N LYS A 1 12.02 28.32 22.30
CA LYS A 1 11.78 26.87 22.40
C LYS A 1 10.65 26.52 21.42
N GLN A 2 10.99 26.03 20.23
CA GLN A 2 9.97 25.50 19.32
C GLN A 2 9.53 24.16 19.89
N SER A 3 8.26 24.05 20.29
CA SER A 3 7.64 22.77 20.62
C SER A 3 7.61 21.94 19.33
N VAL A 4 8.46 20.92 19.24
CA VAL A 4 8.33 19.89 18.20
C VAL A 4 7.00 19.21 18.48
N GLN A 5 5.98 19.58 17.70
CA GLN A 5 4.65 19.01 17.80
C GLN A 5 4.77 17.56 17.34
N GLU A 6 4.41 16.60 18.19
CA GLU A 6 4.48 15.19 17.81
C GLU A 6 3.66 14.97 16.53
N PRO A 7 4.22 14.26 15.54
CA PRO A 7 3.52 14.00 14.29
C PRO A 7 2.22 13.26 14.58
N SER A 8 1.15 13.64 13.89
CA SER A 8 -0.13 12.95 14.01
C SER A 8 0.01 11.50 13.56
N LYS A 9 -0.83 10.60 14.09
CA LYS A 9 -0.83 9.18 13.66
C LYS A 9 -0.98 9.01 12.14
N GLN A 10 -1.68 9.93 11.48
CA GLN A 10 -1.80 9.94 10.02
C GLN A 10 -0.49 10.32 9.33
N GLN A 11 0.28 11.27 9.88
CA GLN A 11 1.60 11.64 9.36
C GLN A 11 2.59 10.48 9.49
N GLU A 12 2.54 9.72 10.59
CA GLU A 12 3.36 8.51 10.78
C GLU A 12 3.01 7.42 9.75
N LEU A 13 1.72 7.18 9.50
CA LEU A 13 1.30 6.27 8.43
C LEU A 13 1.76 6.74 7.05
N GLN A 14 1.67 8.04 6.76
CA GLN A 14 2.21 8.59 5.52
C GLN A 14 3.72 8.33 5.42
N ALA A 15 4.48 8.50 6.50
CA ALA A 15 5.92 8.21 6.51
C ALA A 15 6.19 6.74 6.20
N LEU A 16 5.46 5.81 6.82
CA LEU A 16 5.56 4.37 6.55
C LEU A 16 5.25 4.04 5.08
N PHE A 17 4.17 4.60 4.53
CA PHE A 17 3.81 4.38 3.13
C PHE A 17 4.79 5.06 2.15
N LYS A 18 5.40 6.19 2.51
CA LYS A 18 6.48 6.82 1.73
C LYS A 18 7.71 5.92 1.64
N ILE A 19 8.09 5.24 2.72
CA ILE A 19 9.20 4.29 2.70
C ILE A 19 8.93 3.15 1.71
N LEU A 20 7.70 2.62 1.69
CA LEU A 20 7.28 1.64 0.69
C LEU A 20 7.31 2.22 -0.73
N ALA A 21 6.74 3.40 -0.95
CA ALA A 21 6.71 4.05 -2.25
C ALA A 21 8.13 4.31 -2.80
N HIS A 22 9.06 4.78 -1.96
CA HIS A 22 10.46 4.96 -2.34
C HIS A 22 11.14 3.64 -2.67
N SER A 23 10.86 2.57 -1.91
CA SER A 23 11.39 1.23 -2.21
C SER A 23 10.89 0.75 -3.59
N CYS A 24 9.61 0.95 -3.90
CA CYS A 24 9.05 0.65 -5.20
C CYS A 24 9.70 1.49 -6.31
N GLN A 25 9.84 2.80 -6.11
CA GLN A 25 10.49 3.70 -7.07
C GLN A 25 11.93 3.28 -7.36
N HIS A 26 12.71 2.90 -6.33
CA HIS A 26 14.08 2.43 -6.52
C HIS A 26 14.15 1.17 -7.39
N VAL A 27 13.18 0.26 -7.26
CA VAL A 27 13.06 -0.92 -8.12
C VAL A 27 12.65 -0.52 -9.55
N ALA A 28 11.67 0.37 -9.70
CA ALA A 28 11.20 0.85 -11.01
C ALA A 28 12.26 1.60 -11.80
N GLN A 29 13.18 2.31 -11.14
CA GLN A 29 14.28 3.01 -11.80
C GLN A 29 15.22 2.05 -12.55
N LYS A 30 15.32 0.80 -12.10
CA LYS A 30 16.13 -0.23 -12.78
C LYS A 30 15.39 -0.86 -13.96
N ASN A 31 14.07 -0.97 -13.87
CA ASN A 31 13.20 -1.46 -14.94
C ASN A 31 11.78 -0.93 -14.74
N HIS A 32 11.30 -0.06 -15.64
CA HIS A 32 10.00 0.58 -15.51
C HIS A 32 8.82 -0.42 -15.42
N HIS A 33 8.93 -1.60 -16.04
CA HIS A 33 7.88 -2.61 -16.03
C HIS A 33 7.92 -3.54 -14.81
N SER A 34 9.02 -3.56 -14.04
CA SER A 34 9.21 -4.59 -13.01
C SER A 34 8.18 -4.48 -11.88
N LEU A 35 7.74 -3.27 -11.52
CA LEU A 35 6.68 -3.10 -10.54
C LEU A 35 5.33 -3.62 -11.03
N ALA A 36 4.96 -3.30 -12.28
CA ALA A 36 3.71 -3.76 -12.86
C ALA A 36 3.67 -5.29 -12.95
N VAL A 37 4.78 -5.91 -13.38
CA VAL A 37 4.92 -7.38 -13.42
C VAL A 37 4.86 -7.97 -12.01
N PHE A 38 5.59 -7.41 -11.05
CA PHE A 38 5.57 -7.87 -9.66
C PHE A 38 4.16 -7.82 -9.04
N ALA A 39 3.43 -6.72 -9.25
CA ALA A 39 2.06 -6.57 -8.78
C ALA A 39 1.11 -7.61 -9.41
N ARG A 40 1.26 -7.90 -10.71
CA ARG A 40 0.50 -8.97 -11.39
C ARG A 40 0.83 -10.36 -10.82
N LEU A 41 2.10 -10.63 -10.52
CA LEU A 41 2.52 -11.89 -9.90
C LEU A 41 1.94 -12.06 -8.49
N ILE A 42 1.85 -10.98 -7.70
CA ILE A 42 1.16 -11.00 -6.40
C ILE A 42 -0.31 -11.38 -6.59
N ASN A 43 -1.03 -10.73 -7.51
CA ASN A 43 -2.43 -11.07 -7.78
C ASN A 43 -2.59 -12.55 -8.14
N MET A 44 -1.71 -13.07 -9.00
CA MET A 44 -1.73 -14.48 -9.40
C MET A 44 -1.47 -15.43 -8.22
N ALA A 45 -0.52 -15.09 -7.34
CA ALA A 45 -0.22 -15.86 -6.13
C ALA A 45 -1.42 -15.97 -5.18
N TYR A 46 -2.22 -14.89 -5.07
CA TYR A 46 -3.49 -14.90 -4.31
C TYR A 46 -4.52 -15.82 -4.96
N SER A 47 -4.76 -15.68 -6.27
CA SER A 47 -5.76 -16.48 -6.98
C SER A 47 -5.43 -17.98 -6.99
N GLN A 48 -4.15 -18.33 -7.05
CA GLN A 48 -3.70 -19.72 -7.12
C GLN A 48 -3.43 -20.36 -5.76
N SER A 49 -3.59 -19.62 -4.65
CA SER A 49 -3.35 -20.09 -3.28
C SER A 49 -1.98 -20.80 -3.12
N GLN A 50 -0.91 -20.21 -3.65
CA GLN A 50 0.42 -20.86 -3.69
C GLN A 50 1.05 -20.99 -2.29
N GLY A 51 0.74 -22.07 -1.57
CA GLY A 51 1.23 -22.34 -0.22
C GLY A 51 2.76 -22.38 -0.09
N HIS A 52 3.46 -22.91 -1.09
CA HIS A 52 4.93 -22.95 -1.12
C HIS A 52 5.54 -21.56 -1.23
N LEU A 53 4.97 -20.68 -2.06
CA LEU A 53 5.41 -19.29 -2.19
C LEU A 53 5.21 -18.54 -0.88
N ARG A 54 4.05 -18.70 -0.23
CA ARG A 54 3.80 -18.10 1.09
C ARG A 54 4.81 -18.57 2.13
N LYS A 55 5.15 -19.85 2.16
CA LYS A 55 6.18 -20.40 3.06
C LYS A 55 7.54 -19.78 2.76
N HIS A 56 7.93 -19.72 1.50
CA HIS A 56 9.19 -19.11 1.07
C HIS A 56 9.29 -17.63 1.47
N LEU A 57 8.25 -16.82 1.17
CA LEU A 57 8.22 -15.41 1.53
C LEU A 57 8.23 -15.19 3.05
N THR A 58 7.52 -16.03 3.80
CA THR A 58 7.57 -16.00 5.27
C THR A 58 8.98 -16.28 5.80
N GLN A 59 9.68 -17.26 5.21
CA GLN A 59 11.04 -17.63 5.63
C GLN A 59 12.05 -16.52 5.32
N GLN A 60 11.97 -15.91 4.13
CA GLN A 60 12.96 -14.92 3.67
C GLN A 60 12.67 -13.51 4.20
N TYR A 61 11.39 -13.12 4.28
CA TYR A 61 10.98 -11.74 4.53
C TYR A 61 10.04 -11.57 5.72
N GLY A 62 9.70 -12.66 6.43
CA GLY A 62 8.71 -12.64 7.51
C GLY A 62 9.09 -11.70 8.65
N ALA A 63 10.36 -11.60 9.03
CA ALA A 63 10.80 -10.71 10.11
C ALA A 63 10.53 -9.24 9.78
N SER A 64 10.96 -8.77 8.60
CA SER A 64 10.71 -7.40 8.14
C SER A 64 9.23 -7.13 7.94
N PHE A 65 8.49 -8.09 7.39
CA PHE A 65 7.05 -7.99 7.21
C PHE A 65 6.32 -7.83 8.55
N LEU A 66 6.61 -8.67 9.55
CA LEU A 66 5.99 -8.59 10.87
C LEU A 66 6.33 -7.28 11.59
N TYR A 67 7.57 -6.80 11.44
CA TYR A 67 7.96 -5.51 11.99
C TYR A 67 7.18 -4.35 11.37
N PHE A 68 7.06 -4.34 10.03
CA PHE A 68 6.25 -3.35 9.33
C PHE A 68 4.77 -3.40 9.74
N MET A 69 4.21 -4.61 9.86
CA MET A 69 2.82 -4.81 10.31
C MET A 69 2.60 -4.31 11.74
N LYS A 70 3.58 -4.49 12.63
CA LYS A 70 3.54 -3.94 14.00
C LYS A 70 3.49 -2.42 13.98
N LEU A 71 4.34 -1.77 13.18
CA LEU A 71 4.36 -0.31 13.06
C LEU A 71 3.06 0.23 12.45
N LEU A 72 2.55 -0.40 11.38
CA LEU A 72 1.25 -0.03 10.82
C LEU A 72 0.15 -0.07 11.88
N ARG A 73 0.05 -1.17 12.63
CA ARG A 73 -1.00 -1.33 13.65
C ARG A 73 -0.89 -0.31 14.78
N GLN A 74 0.34 0.08 15.16
CA GLN A 74 0.58 1.06 16.21
C GLN A 74 -0.08 2.41 15.90
N PHE A 75 -0.10 2.81 14.63
CA PHE A 75 -0.65 4.10 14.22
C PHE A 75 -2.08 4.03 13.71
N MET A 76 -2.64 2.85 13.44
CA MET A 76 -4.05 2.69 13.08
C MET A 76 -5.00 2.84 14.29
N PRO A 77 -6.30 3.08 14.06
CA PRO A 77 -7.33 2.98 15.10
C PRO A 77 -7.34 1.60 15.79
N ALA A 78 -7.85 1.55 17.02
CA ALA A 78 -8.00 0.27 17.73
C ALA A 78 -9.01 -0.63 17.00
N MET A 79 -8.63 -1.90 16.78
CA MET A 79 -9.45 -2.88 16.07
C MET A 79 -9.04 -4.32 16.42
N THR A 80 -9.93 -5.27 16.17
CA THR A 80 -9.67 -6.70 16.35
C THR A 80 -8.60 -7.20 15.37
N ASN A 81 -8.05 -8.40 15.61
CA ASN A 81 -7.07 -9.00 14.69
C ASN A 81 -7.67 -9.28 13.31
N GLU A 82 -8.95 -9.67 13.26
CA GLU A 82 -9.68 -9.95 12.02
C GLU A 82 -9.91 -8.65 11.22
N GLN A 83 -10.34 -7.58 11.89
CA GLN A 83 -10.53 -6.28 11.27
C GLN A 83 -9.21 -5.74 10.72
N PHE A 84 -8.11 -5.89 11.48
CA PHE A 84 -6.79 -5.51 11.02
C PHE A 84 -6.33 -6.34 9.82
N PHE A 85 -6.61 -7.65 9.83
CA PHE A 85 -6.32 -8.53 8.70
C PHE A 85 -6.99 -8.03 7.42
N TRP A 86 -8.29 -7.72 7.46
CA TRP A 86 -8.99 -7.20 6.29
C TRP A 86 -8.54 -5.81 5.89
N ARG A 87 -8.38 -4.89 6.86
CA ARG A 87 -7.88 -3.53 6.59
C ARG A 87 -6.54 -3.56 5.88
N PHE A 88 -5.62 -4.42 6.33
CA PHE A 88 -4.34 -4.61 5.66
C PHE A 88 -4.50 -5.12 4.22
N HIS A 89 -5.36 -6.12 3.99
CA HIS A 89 -5.58 -6.66 2.65
C HIS A 89 -6.26 -5.66 1.71
N TYR A 90 -7.13 -4.78 2.23
CA TYR A 90 -7.70 -3.68 1.43
C TYR A 90 -6.63 -2.69 1.02
N LEU A 91 -5.78 -2.25 1.95
CA LEU A 91 -4.65 -1.37 1.65
C LEU A 91 -3.68 -1.99 0.64
N LEU A 92 -3.37 -3.28 0.81
CA LEU A 92 -2.53 -4.03 -0.11
C LEU A 92 -3.18 -4.14 -1.50
N GLY A 93 -4.49 -4.39 -1.56
CA GLY A 93 -5.24 -4.44 -2.81
C GLY A 93 -5.21 -3.10 -3.56
N THR A 94 -5.45 -1.98 -2.86
CA THR A 94 -5.34 -0.64 -3.43
C THR A 94 -3.93 -0.38 -3.99
N LEU A 95 -2.88 -0.74 -3.22
CA LEU A 95 -1.50 -0.61 -3.65
C LEU A 95 -1.22 -1.46 -4.90
N VAL A 96 -1.56 -2.76 -4.86
CA VAL A 96 -1.30 -3.69 -5.96
C VAL A 96 -2.02 -3.26 -7.23
N PHE A 97 -3.29 -2.85 -7.14
CA PHE A 97 -4.06 -2.36 -8.29
C PHE A 97 -3.44 -1.09 -8.88
N ALA A 98 -3.12 -0.10 -8.03
CA ALA A 98 -2.52 1.16 -8.48
C ALA A 98 -1.19 0.91 -9.21
N LEU A 99 -0.38 -0.04 -8.73
CA LEU A 99 0.89 -0.39 -9.37
C LEU A 99 0.70 -1.18 -10.66
N SER A 100 -0.18 -2.20 -10.68
CA SER A 100 -0.35 -3.09 -11.84
C SER A 100 -1.02 -2.41 -13.04
N SER A 101 -1.82 -1.39 -12.76
CA SER A 101 -2.74 -0.76 -13.72
C SER A 101 -2.42 0.71 -14.00
N SER A 102 -1.35 1.26 -13.42
CA SER A 102 -0.97 2.68 -13.56
C SER A 102 -0.85 3.12 -15.02
N GLU A 103 -0.11 2.40 -15.86
CA GLU A 103 0.05 2.72 -17.28
C GLU A 103 -1.28 2.76 -18.03
N ALA A 104 -2.15 1.76 -17.79
CA ALA A 104 -3.46 1.69 -18.42
C ALA A 104 -4.37 2.85 -17.97
N LEU A 105 -4.36 3.18 -16.68
CA LEU A 105 -5.16 4.27 -16.13
C LEU A 105 -4.65 5.64 -16.60
N VAL A 106 -3.35 5.83 -16.72
CA VAL A 106 -2.77 7.06 -17.31
C VAL A 106 -3.22 7.21 -18.75
N ALA A 107 -3.14 6.14 -19.56
CA ALA A 107 -3.58 6.19 -20.96
C ALA A 107 -5.09 6.46 -21.12
N ILE A 108 -5.93 5.95 -20.21
CA ILE A 108 -7.37 6.27 -20.17
C ILE A 108 -7.56 7.75 -19.80
N CYS A 109 -6.87 8.23 -18.76
CA CYS A 109 -6.96 9.62 -18.30
C CYS A 109 -6.54 10.62 -19.37
N GLU A 110 -5.44 10.35 -20.08
CA GLU A 110 -4.98 11.17 -21.21
C GLU A 110 -6.00 11.23 -22.35
N ARG A 111 -6.65 10.09 -22.66
CA ARG A 111 -7.66 10.02 -23.72
C ARG A 111 -8.94 10.76 -23.35
N GLU A 112 -9.41 10.61 -22.12
CA GLU A 112 -10.70 11.14 -21.67
C GLU A 112 -10.63 12.61 -21.25
N TYR A 113 -9.52 13.02 -20.64
CA TYR A 113 -9.38 14.34 -20.01
C TYR A 113 -8.25 15.19 -20.60
N GLN A 114 -7.45 14.67 -21.55
CA GLN A 114 -6.27 15.36 -22.09
C GLN A 114 -5.24 15.74 -21.02
N GLU A 115 -5.29 15.08 -19.86
CA GLU A 115 -4.37 15.26 -18.76
C GLU A 115 -3.48 14.03 -18.62
N SER A 116 -2.18 14.25 -18.47
CA SER A 116 -1.22 13.20 -18.16
C SER A 116 -0.75 13.33 -16.72
N ARG A 117 -0.58 12.20 -16.04
CA ARG A 117 -0.09 12.16 -14.66
C ARG A 117 1.19 11.34 -14.59
N ARG A 118 2.23 11.90 -13.98
CA ARG A 118 3.49 11.19 -13.77
C ARG A 118 3.36 10.15 -12.67
N ILE A 119 4.15 9.08 -12.76
CA ILE A 119 4.16 7.99 -11.77
C ILE A 119 4.45 8.49 -10.35
N ASP A 120 5.33 9.46 -10.16
CA ASP A 120 5.62 10.03 -8.84
C ASP A 120 4.43 10.78 -8.23
N GLN A 121 3.62 11.45 -9.06
CA GLN A 121 2.38 12.09 -8.61
C GLN A 121 1.35 11.02 -8.20
N ILE A 122 1.20 9.96 -8.99
CA ILE A 122 0.33 8.81 -8.65
C ILE A 122 0.75 8.19 -7.32
N MET A 123 2.05 7.99 -7.11
CA MET A 123 2.59 7.42 -5.86
C MET A 123 2.35 8.35 -4.67
N SER A 124 2.54 9.66 -4.84
CA SER A 124 2.27 10.64 -3.79
C SER A 124 0.81 10.61 -3.36
N ASP A 125 -0.12 10.59 -4.32
CA ASP A 125 -1.55 10.50 -4.03
C ASP A 125 -1.92 9.16 -3.40
N LEU A 126 -1.33 8.07 -3.88
CA LEU A 126 -1.53 6.73 -3.31
C LEU A 126 -1.11 6.67 -1.84
N VAL A 127 0.02 7.28 -1.47
CA VAL A 127 0.44 7.39 -0.05
C VAL A 127 -0.62 8.09 0.79
N LEU A 128 -1.19 9.19 0.30
CA LEU A 128 -2.23 9.94 1.00
C LEU A 128 -3.51 9.10 1.17
N VAL A 129 -3.93 8.42 0.10
CA VAL A 129 -5.09 7.52 0.10
C VAL A 129 -4.89 6.38 1.09
N LEU A 130 -3.76 5.69 1.05
CA LEU A 130 -3.45 4.58 1.95
C LEU A 130 -3.41 5.02 3.41
N ALA A 131 -2.77 6.17 3.71
CA ALA A 131 -2.74 6.71 5.07
C ALA A 131 -4.14 7.05 5.59
N SER A 132 -4.99 7.61 4.73
CA SER A 132 -6.36 7.99 5.09
C SER A 132 -7.25 6.76 5.28
N ALA A 133 -7.15 5.77 4.38
CA ALA A 133 -7.86 4.50 4.49
C ALA A 133 -7.41 3.69 5.72
N ALA A 134 -6.12 3.76 6.08
CA ALA A 134 -5.59 3.16 7.30
C ALA A 134 -6.14 3.83 8.58
N GLN A 135 -6.38 5.14 8.54
CA GLN A 135 -6.97 5.91 9.64
C GLN A 135 -8.50 5.89 9.66
N ALA A 136 -9.15 5.33 8.64
CA ALA A 136 -10.59 5.33 8.54
C ALA A 136 -11.20 4.75 9.83
N PRO A 137 -12.23 5.42 10.41
CA PRO A 137 -12.83 4.96 11.64
C PRO A 137 -13.35 3.53 11.48
N MET A 138 -13.24 2.75 12.55
CA MET A 138 -13.99 1.51 12.64
C MET A 138 -15.41 1.90 13.02
N THR A 139 -16.32 1.91 12.05
CA THR A 139 -17.74 1.76 12.39
C THR A 139 -17.85 0.40 13.09
N GLY A 140 -18.50 0.34 14.25
CA GLY A 140 -18.83 -0.94 14.88
C GLY A 140 -19.71 -1.80 13.95
N ASP A 141 -20.32 -2.86 14.47
CA ASP A 141 -21.30 -3.71 13.76
C ASP A 141 -22.60 -2.97 13.35
N GLN A 142 -22.52 -1.71 12.92
CA GLN A 142 -23.61 -1.06 12.22
C GLN A 142 -23.69 -1.67 10.82
N PRO A 143 -24.83 -2.31 10.47
CA PRO A 143 -25.04 -2.75 9.10
C PRO A 143 -25.00 -1.54 8.15
N LEU A 144 -24.56 -1.82 6.91
CA LEU A 144 -24.58 -0.88 5.79
C LEU A 144 -25.99 -0.36 5.51
#